data_AF-A0AAV3SH74-F1
#
_entry.id   AF-A0AAV3SH74-F1
#
_cell.length_a   1.000
_cell.length_b   1.000
_cell.length_c   1.000
_cell.angle_alpha   90.00
_cell.angle_beta   90.00
_cell.angle_gamma   90.00
#
_symmetry.space_group_name_H-M   'P 1'
#
loop_
_entity.id
_entity.type
_entity.pdbx_description
1 polymer ?
#
loop_
_entity_poly.entity_id
_entity_poly.type
_entity_poly.pdbx_seq_one_letter_code
_entity_poly.pdbx_strand_id
1 'polypeptide(L)'
;MIGARLFHHLPYYYARMRHGRDGNGRNRFESRRLHPGARPVEFRASYEPAGERLDPGPDSLATFLTERYRFDTEAPDGSVRYSNVNHDPWPLYPADVTIEESSLFRANGFADPPGEPVCYYSPGVDITASPSRTRDDATR
;
A
#
# COMPACT_ATOMS: atom_id res chain seq x y z
N MET A 1 0.03 -8.01 -16.42
CA MET A 1 0.71 -9.00 -15.55
C MET A 1 -0.33 -9.85 -14.85
N ILE A 2 -0.65 -11.02 -15.41
CA ILE A 2 -1.44 -12.07 -14.76
C ILE A 2 -0.44 -12.88 -13.94
N GLY A 3 -0.17 -12.46 -12.70
CA GLY A 3 0.99 -12.98 -11.96
C GLY A 3 0.94 -12.71 -10.47
N ALA A 4 -0.21 -12.96 -9.84
CA ALA A 4 -0.38 -13.19 -8.40
C ALA A 4 -1.82 -13.69 -8.18
N ARG A 5 -2.19 -14.80 -8.81
CA ARG A 5 -3.54 -15.37 -8.68
C ARG A 5 -3.64 -16.16 -7.36
N LEU A 6 -4.51 -15.66 -6.48
CA LEU A 6 -5.44 -16.38 -5.61
C LEU A 6 -5.00 -17.06 -4.30
N PHE A 7 -3.71 -17.27 -3.99
CA PHE A 7 -3.34 -18.09 -2.82
C PHE A 7 -2.94 -17.32 -1.53
N HIS A 8 -3.13 -16.01 -1.49
CA HIS A 8 -2.74 -15.20 -0.32
C HIS A 8 -3.91 -14.66 0.49
N HIS A 9 -5.18 -14.95 0.14
CA HIS A 9 -6.38 -14.39 0.80
C HIS A 9 -6.32 -12.87 1.00
N LEU A 10 -5.58 -12.18 0.13
CA LEU A 10 -5.47 -10.73 0.17
C LEU A 10 -6.82 -10.14 -0.26
N PRO A 11 -7.33 -9.10 0.43
CA PRO A 11 -8.60 -8.45 0.12
C PRO A 11 -8.47 -7.58 -1.16
N TYR A 12 -8.07 -8.20 -2.25
CA TYR A 12 -7.94 -7.57 -3.55
C TYR A 12 -9.31 -7.42 -4.19
N TYR A 13 -9.73 -6.17 -4.33
CA TYR A 13 -10.94 -5.82 -5.05
C TYR A 13 -10.64 -5.53 -6.51
N TYR A 14 -11.55 -5.97 -7.38
CA TYR A 14 -11.51 -5.55 -8.77
C TYR A 14 -11.65 -4.02 -8.84
N ALA A 15 -10.72 -3.37 -9.55
CA ALA A 15 -10.67 -1.92 -9.69
C ALA A 15 -10.16 -1.53 -11.08
N ARG A 16 -10.54 -0.34 -11.52
CA ARG A 16 -9.93 0.34 -12.67
C ARG A 16 -8.91 1.33 -12.13
N MET A 17 -7.67 1.22 -12.60
CA MET A 17 -6.57 2.09 -12.21
C MET A 17 -5.96 2.78 -13.42
N ARG A 18 -5.47 4.00 -13.22
CA ARG A 18 -4.66 4.74 -14.18
C ARG A 18 -3.45 5.32 -13.45
N HIS A 19 -2.29 5.17 -14.05
CA HIS A 19 -1.04 5.74 -13.56
C HIS A 19 -0.30 6.37 -14.74
N GLY A 20 0.25 7.56 -14.54
CA GLY A 20 1.00 8.28 -15.57
C GLY A 20 1.56 9.58 -15.03
N ARG A 21 1.85 10.52 -15.94
CA ARG A 21 2.19 11.90 -15.59
C ARG A 21 1.03 12.84 -15.93
N ASP A 22 0.83 13.89 -15.15
CA ASP A 22 -0.09 14.97 -15.49
C ASP A 22 0.55 16.02 -16.43
N GLY A 23 -0.20 17.08 -16.76
CA GLY A 23 0.25 18.14 -17.66
C GLY A 23 1.44 18.96 -17.11
N ASN A 24 1.71 18.87 -15.81
CA ASN A 24 2.83 19.54 -15.14
C ASN A 24 4.02 18.57 -14.93
N GLY A 25 3.90 17.32 -15.38
CA GLY A 25 4.93 16.31 -15.22
C GLY A 25 4.94 15.63 -13.85
N ARG A 26 3.97 15.87 -12.95
CA ARG A 26 3.86 15.14 -11.67
C ARG A 26 3.33 13.74 -11.90
N ASN A 27 3.64 12.79 -11.04
CA ASN A 27 2.99 11.47 -11.12
C ASN A 27 1.52 11.63 -10.78
N ARG A 28 0.64 10.94 -11.50
CA ARG A 28 -0.81 10.96 -11.28
C ARG A 28 -1.34 9.55 -11.17
N PHE A 29 -2.07 9.29 -10.09
CA PHE A 29 -2.68 8.00 -9.83
C PHE A 29 -4.18 8.15 -9.59
N GLU A 30 -4.96 7.33 -10.29
CA GLU A 30 -6.41 7.21 -10.09
C GLU A 30 -6.78 5.74 -9.90
N SER A 31 -7.68 5.48 -8.96
CA SER A 31 -8.24 4.14 -8.74
C SER A 31 -9.73 4.24 -8.42
N ARG A 32 -10.52 3.37 -9.06
CA ARG A 32 -11.94 3.19 -8.74
C ARG A 32 -12.28 1.71 -8.57
N ARG A 33 -12.78 1.32 -7.41
CA ARG A 33 -13.25 -0.04 -7.12
C ARG A 33 -14.51 -0.34 -7.94
N LEU A 34 -14.51 -1.48 -8.62
CA LEU A 34 -15.59 -2.00 -9.46
C LEU A 34 -16.08 -3.39 -9.01
N HIS A 35 -15.59 -3.88 -7.87
CA HIS A 35 -15.91 -5.22 -7.39
C HIS A 35 -17.39 -5.34 -6.99
N PRO A 36 -18.16 -6.28 -7.57
CA PRO A 36 -19.57 -6.46 -7.26
C PRO A 36 -19.80 -6.70 -5.77
N GLY A 37 -20.82 -6.07 -5.19
CA GLY A 37 -21.18 -6.22 -3.77
C GLY A 37 -20.23 -5.53 -2.78
N ALA A 38 -19.07 -5.02 -3.22
CA ALA A 38 -18.20 -4.23 -2.36
C ALA A 38 -18.62 -2.76 -2.34
N ARG A 39 -18.39 -2.08 -1.20
CA ARG A 39 -18.59 -0.63 -1.09
C ARG A 39 -17.68 0.11 -2.09
N PRO A 40 -18.20 1.09 -2.86
CA PRO A 40 -17.39 1.86 -3.79
C PRO A 40 -16.20 2.54 -3.10
N VAL A 41 -15.09 2.64 -3.81
CA VAL A 41 -13.89 3.38 -3.41
C VAL A 41 -13.37 4.11 -4.62
N GLU A 42 -13.02 5.37 -4.39
CA GLU A 42 -12.32 6.23 -5.32
C GLU A 42 -11.12 6.85 -4.63
N PHE A 43 -10.01 6.90 -5.35
CA PHE A 43 -8.80 7.58 -4.93
C PHE A 43 -8.19 8.30 -6.14
N ARG A 44 -7.85 9.57 -5.96
CA ARG A 44 -7.09 10.38 -6.93
C ARG A 44 -6.06 11.20 -6.20
N ALA A 45 -4.82 11.14 -6.69
CA ALA A 45 -3.73 11.97 -6.21
C ALA A 45 -2.73 12.28 -7.33
N SER A 46 -2.11 13.45 -7.25
CA SER A 46 -0.87 13.78 -7.94
C SER A 46 0.28 13.92 -6.93
N TYR A 47 1.48 13.45 -7.27
CA TYR A 47 2.62 13.45 -6.35
C TYR A 47 3.98 13.47 -7.05
N GLU A 48 4.99 13.95 -6.35
CA GLU A 48 6.39 13.95 -6.80
C GLU A 48 7.37 13.93 -5.62
N PRO A 49 8.62 13.46 -5.81
CA PRO A 49 9.66 13.65 -4.81
C PRO A 49 9.89 15.15 -4.57
N ALA A 50 10.02 15.51 -3.30
CA ALA A 50 10.39 16.84 -2.86
C ALA A 50 11.75 16.75 -2.14
N GLY A 51 12.69 17.63 -2.51
CA GLY A 51 14.00 17.70 -1.84
C GLY A 51 14.89 16.48 -2.05
N GLU A 52 15.79 16.25 -1.09
CA GLU A 52 16.83 15.24 -1.15
C GLU A 52 16.38 13.87 -0.62
N ARG A 53 17.18 12.84 -0.93
CA ARG A 53 16.95 11.49 -0.42
C ARG A 53 17.08 11.47 1.10
N LEU A 54 16.17 10.76 1.74
CA LEU A 54 16.19 10.50 3.18
C LEU A 54 17.10 9.30 3.49
N ASP A 55 17.78 9.40 4.64
CA ASP A 55 18.45 8.27 5.30
C ASP A 55 17.78 8.04 6.67
N PRO A 56 16.64 7.34 6.68
CA PRO A 56 15.85 7.18 7.89
C PRO A 56 16.54 6.22 8.87
N GLY A 57 16.73 6.66 10.12
CA GLY A 57 17.22 5.80 11.19
C GLY A 57 16.28 4.63 11.49
N PRO A 58 16.78 3.56 12.13
CA PRO A 58 16.03 2.32 12.36
C PRO A 58 14.73 2.52 13.15
N ASP A 59 14.70 3.49 14.08
CA ASP A 59 13.53 3.77 14.94
C ASP A 59 12.66 4.93 14.41
N SER A 60 12.87 5.35 13.16
CA SER A 60 12.10 6.45 12.58
C SER A 60 10.71 6.00 12.12
N LEU A 61 9.76 6.94 12.06
CA LEU A 61 8.43 6.69 11.51
C LEU A 61 8.50 6.24 10.04
N ALA A 62 9.42 6.79 9.25
CA ALA A 62 9.64 6.39 7.86
C ALA A 62 9.97 4.89 7.78
N THR A 63 10.97 4.45 8.55
CA THR A 63 11.36 3.03 8.64
C THR A 63 10.20 2.15 9.10
N PHE A 64 9.45 2.58 10.12
CA PHE A 64 8.27 1.84 10.59
C PHE A 64 7.20 1.66 9.50
N LEU A 65 6.99 2.68 8.67
CA LEU A 65 5.98 2.67 7.60
C LEU A 65 6.43 1.86 6.38
N THR A 66 7.72 1.83 6.04
CA THR A 66 8.21 1.25 4.78
C THR A 66 8.89 -0.11 4.92
N GLU A 67 9.57 -0.38 6.03
CA GLU A 67 10.36 -1.60 6.21
C GLU A 67 9.53 -2.75 6.78
N ARG A 68 8.48 -3.14 6.05
CA ARG A 68 7.55 -4.22 6.41
C ARG A 68 7.81 -5.49 5.59
N TYR A 69 8.58 -6.40 6.17
CA TYR A 69 9.01 -7.65 5.53
C TYR A 69 8.04 -8.83 5.71
N ARG A 70 6.79 -8.58 6.11
CA ARG A 70 5.74 -9.59 6.27
C ARG A 70 4.35 -8.97 6.17
N PHE A 71 3.41 -9.72 5.60
CA PHE A 71 1.99 -9.46 5.75
C PHE A 71 1.26 -10.69 6.29
N ASP A 72 0.17 -10.43 7.00
CA ASP A 72 -0.73 -11.44 7.55
C ASP A 72 -2.10 -11.33 6.86
N THR A 73 -2.78 -12.45 6.66
CA THR A 73 -4.13 -12.55 6.12
C THR A 73 -4.96 -13.55 6.90
N GLU A 74 -6.26 -13.31 6.96
CA GLU A 74 -7.23 -14.26 7.51
C GLU A 74 -7.83 -15.08 6.37
N ALA A 75 -7.75 -16.40 6.47
CA ALA A 75 -8.40 -17.30 5.54
C ALA A 75 -9.90 -17.45 5.86
N PRO A 76 -10.74 -17.92 4.91
CA PRO A 76 -12.18 -18.08 5.14
C PRO A 76 -12.55 -19.01 6.31
N ASP A 77 -11.63 -19.87 6.75
CA ASP A 77 -11.79 -20.74 7.92
C ASP A 77 -11.41 -20.05 9.25
N GLY A 78 -11.03 -18.77 9.20
CA GLY A 78 -10.59 -17.97 10.34
C GLY A 78 -9.11 -18.16 10.71
N SER A 79 -8.36 -19.01 10.00
CA SER A 79 -6.93 -19.20 10.28
C SER A 79 -6.13 -17.97 9.85
N VAL A 80 -5.20 -17.54 10.70
CA VAL A 80 -4.24 -16.48 10.36
C VAL A 80 -3.09 -17.10 9.60
N ARG A 81 -2.81 -16.53 8.43
CA ARG A 81 -1.72 -16.92 7.54
C ARG A 81 -0.77 -15.75 7.35
N TYR A 82 0.47 -16.04 7.00
CA TYR A 82 1.47 -15.02 6.74
C TYR A 82 2.34 -15.37 5.53
N SER A 83 2.92 -14.33 4.93
CA SER A 83 3.93 -14.42 3.88
C SER A 83 5.04 -13.42 4.18
N ASN A 84 6.30 -13.83 4.01
CA ASN A 84 7.41 -12.90 4.08
C ASN A 84 7.50 -12.11 2.77
N VAL A 85 7.80 -10.82 2.88
CA VAL A 85 8.06 -9.91 1.77
C VAL A 85 9.55 -9.63 1.76
N ASN A 86 10.18 -9.79 0.60
CA ASN A 86 11.60 -9.45 0.42
C ASN A 86 11.72 -8.32 -0.60
N HIS A 87 12.40 -7.27 -0.18
CA HIS A 87 12.77 -6.11 -0.99
C HIS A 87 14.03 -5.47 -0.40
N ASP A 88 14.79 -4.75 -1.21
CA ASP A 88 15.86 -3.88 -0.70
C ASP A 88 15.26 -2.68 0.06
N PRO A 89 16.01 -2.03 0.98
CA PRO A 89 15.53 -0.82 1.64
C PRO A 89 15.08 0.24 0.63
N TRP A 90 13.93 0.86 0.89
CA TRP A 90 13.34 1.81 -0.06
C TRP A 90 14.22 3.06 -0.19
N PRO A 91 14.53 3.52 -1.42
CA PRO A 91 15.02 4.87 -1.62
C PRO A 91 13.89 5.85 -1.31
N LEU A 92 13.95 6.55 -0.19
CA LEU A 92 12.88 7.45 0.26
C LEU A 92 13.24 8.92 0.04
N TYR A 93 12.23 9.69 -0.30
CA TYR A 93 12.27 11.15 -0.43
C TYR A 93 11.05 11.70 0.30
N PRO A 94 11.10 12.93 0.85
CA PRO A 94 9.87 13.67 1.12
C PRO A 94 9.00 13.70 -0.14
N ALA A 95 7.69 13.74 0.00
CA ALA A 95 6.78 13.85 -1.12
C ALA A 95 5.91 15.09 -1.00
N ASP A 96 5.80 15.84 -2.09
CA ASP A 96 4.68 16.75 -2.29
C ASP A 96 3.53 15.92 -2.89
N VAL A 97 2.40 15.89 -2.20
CA VAL A 97 1.22 15.10 -2.58
C VAL A 97 -0.01 16.00 -2.54
N THR A 98 -0.76 15.97 -3.63
CA THR A 98 -2.10 16.56 -3.69
C THR A 98 -3.10 15.41 -3.81
N ILE A 99 -3.94 15.22 -2.80
CA ILE A 99 -5.01 14.22 -2.81
C ILE A 99 -6.31 14.93 -3.19
N GLU A 100 -6.83 14.70 -4.39
CA GLU A 100 -8.09 15.31 -4.83
C GLU A 100 -9.32 14.50 -4.38
N GLU A 101 -9.18 13.19 -4.21
CA GLU A 101 -10.27 12.33 -3.74
C GLU A 101 -9.70 11.14 -2.95
N SER A 102 -10.28 10.86 -1.79
CA SER A 102 -9.97 9.65 -1.01
C SER A 102 -11.16 9.24 -0.18
N SER A 103 -11.80 8.14 -0.59
CA SER A 103 -12.88 7.50 0.16
C SER A 103 -12.43 6.22 0.87
N LEU A 104 -11.12 5.97 0.94
CA LEU A 104 -10.54 4.74 1.46
C LEU A 104 -10.88 4.46 2.93
N PHE A 105 -10.80 5.46 3.81
CA PHE A 105 -11.07 5.27 5.24
C PHE A 105 -12.53 4.92 5.48
N ARG A 106 -13.44 5.79 5.01
CA ARG A 106 -14.90 5.60 5.13
C ARG A 106 -15.36 4.29 4.51
N ALA A 107 -14.78 3.90 3.38
CA ALA A 107 -15.16 2.67 2.71
C ALA A 107 -14.81 1.40 3.49
N ASN A 108 -13.86 1.49 4.43
CA ASN A 108 -13.44 0.42 5.32
C ASN A 108 -13.92 0.63 6.77
N GLY A 109 -14.88 1.53 7.00
CA GLY A 109 -15.51 1.75 8.30
C GLY A 109 -14.70 2.63 9.27
N PHE A 110 -13.68 3.33 8.78
CA PHE A 110 -12.89 4.27 9.58
C PHE A 110 -13.33 5.71 9.35
N ALA A 111 -13.16 6.55 10.37
CA ALA A 111 -13.20 7.99 10.21
C ALA A 111 -11.96 8.47 9.43
N ASP A 112 -12.08 9.64 8.79
CA ASP A 112 -10.92 10.27 8.16
C ASP A 112 -9.91 10.68 9.26
N PRO A 113 -8.60 10.38 9.09
CA PRO A 113 -7.59 10.79 10.05
C PRO A 113 -7.54 12.31 10.20
N PRO A 114 -7.35 12.84 11.42
CA PRO A 114 -7.13 14.27 11.59
C PRO A 114 -5.70 14.65 11.18
N GLY A 115 -5.55 15.83 10.59
CA GLY A 115 -4.25 16.42 10.25
C GLY A 115 -3.74 16.08 8.85
N GLU A 116 -2.56 16.60 8.54
CA GLU A 116 -1.91 16.40 7.25
C GLU A 116 -1.29 14.99 7.18
N PRO A 117 -1.48 14.23 6.09
CA PRO A 117 -0.81 12.95 5.91
C PRO A 117 0.71 13.10 5.89
N VAL A 118 1.40 12.10 6.45
CA VAL A 118 2.84 11.93 6.26
C VAL A 118 3.05 11.18 4.96
N CYS A 119 3.79 11.78 4.03
CA CYS A 119 4.00 11.22 2.69
C CYS A 119 5.49 11.08 2.36
N TYR A 120 5.84 9.92 1.80
CA TYR A 120 7.15 9.63 1.25
C TYR A 120 7.02 9.16 -0.19
N TYR A 121 7.99 9.54 -1.03
CA TYR A 121 8.11 9.06 -2.40
C TYR A 121 9.24 8.05 -2.49
N SER A 122 9.04 7.01 -3.30
CA SER A 122 10.10 6.13 -3.76
C SER A 122 9.94 5.84 -5.24
N PRO A 123 11.04 5.75 -6.02
CA PRO A 123 10.99 5.28 -7.40
C PRO A 123 10.59 3.79 -7.53
N GLY A 124 10.53 3.07 -6.41
CA GLY A 124 10.22 1.65 -6.38
C GLY A 124 11.44 0.79 -6.14
N VAL A 125 11.18 -0.43 -5.69
CA VAL A 125 12.15 -1.53 -5.52
C VAL A 125 11.54 -2.81 -6.06
N ASP A 126 12.36 -3.80 -6.36
CA ASP A 126 11.86 -5.13 -6.68
C ASP A 126 11.32 -5.81 -5.42
N ILE A 127 10.12 -6.39 -5.52
CA ILE A 127 9.43 -7.01 -4.41
C ILE A 127 9.08 -8.44 -4.77
N THR A 128 9.38 -9.36 -3.85
CA THR A 128 8.95 -10.75 -3.92
C THR A 128 8.22 -11.14 -2.63
N ALA A 129 7.27 -12.07 -2.75
CA ALA A 129 6.57 -12.63 -1.60
C ALA A 129 6.77 -14.14 -1.53
N SER A 130 7.04 -14.66 -0.35
CA SER A 130 7.09 -16.10 -0.12
C SER A 130 5.68 -16.72 -0.22
N PRO A 131 5.57 -18.03 -0.45
CA PRO A 131 4.31 -18.75 -0.29
C PRO A 131 3.66 -18.49 1.08
N SER A 132 2.32 -18.53 1.12
CA SER A 132 1.53 -18.32 2.33
C SER A 132 1.62 -19.52 3.28
N ARG A 133 1.90 -19.27 4.56
CA ARG A 133 2.02 -20.27 5.63
C ARG A 133 0.99 -20.00 6.73
N THR A 134 0.48 -21.05 7.37
CA THR A 134 -0.36 -20.90 8.57
C THR A 134 0.49 -20.47 9.75
N ARG A 135 -0.07 -19.64 10.63
CA ARG A 135 0.54 -19.31 11.91
C ARG A 135 0.07 -20.36 12.91
N ASP A 136 0.94 -21.30 13.27
CA ASP A 136 0.62 -22.27 14.33
C ASP A 136 0.63 -21.53 15.68
N ASP A 137 -0.41 -21.69 16.50
CA ASP A 137 -0.56 -21.06 17.83
C ASP A 137 0.50 -21.49 18.87
N ALA A 138 1.54 -22.19 18.46
CA ALA A 138 2.66 -22.57 19.32
C ALA A 138 3.72 -21.46 19.33
N THR A 139 3.48 -20.42 20.12
CA THR A 139 4.44 -19.73 21.02
C THR A 139 3.86 -18.35 21.33
N ARG A 140 3.19 -18.23 22.47
CA ARG A 140 2.87 -16.97 23.13
C ARG A 140 3.83 -16.77 24.29
#